data_AF-A0A519QJ88-F1
#
_entry.id   AF-A0A519QJ88-F1
#
_cell.length_a   1.000
_cell.length_b   1.000
_cell.length_c   1.000
_cell.angle_alpha   90.00
_cell.angle_beta   90.00
_cell.angle_gamma   90.00
#
_symmetry.space_group_name_H-M   'P 1'
#
loop_
_entity.id
_entity.type
_entity.pdbx_description
1 polymer ?
#
loop_
_entity_poly.entity_id
_entity_poly.type
_entity_poly.pdbx_seq_one_letter_code
_entity_poly.pdbx_strand_id
1 'polypeptide(L)'
;MNNQELTKAVWQDLAAIKKASTPDRLQQEYNKERRKKKVPVESTYQRCYPIRTKAKNNWLIFLLKTPIVQNYRGTNDISFYPVVYYFGPKGFTVFKPDTDSDMLFVYNGHVFTR
;
A
#
# COMPACT_ATOMS: atom_id res chain seq x y z
N MET A 1 -17.62 7.04 -12.90
CA MET A 1 -16.82 5.81 -13.08
C MET A 1 -17.63 4.65 -12.52
N ASN A 2 -17.83 3.62 -13.32
CA ASN A 2 -18.43 2.37 -12.86
C ASN A 2 -17.37 1.46 -12.19
N ASN A 3 -17.80 0.37 -11.56
CA ASN A 3 -16.90 -0.53 -10.84
C ASN A 3 -15.87 -1.22 -11.75
N GLN A 4 -16.20 -1.49 -13.01
CA GLN A 4 -15.28 -2.12 -13.96
C GLN A 4 -14.14 -1.17 -14.34
N GLU A 5 -14.46 0.10 -14.59
CA GLU A 5 -13.49 1.17 -14.87
C GLU A 5 -12.56 1.41 -13.69
N LEU A 6 -13.11 1.42 -12.46
CA LEU A 6 -12.33 1.53 -11.22
C LEU A 6 -11.33 0.38 -11.10
N THR A 7 -11.80 -0.87 -11.19
CA THR A 7 -10.95 -2.06 -11.11
C THR A 7 -9.84 -2.03 -12.16
N LYS A 8 -10.15 -1.69 -13.41
CA LYS A 8 -9.14 -1.56 -14.48
C LYS A 8 -8.09 -0.48 -14.15
N ALA A 9 -8.53 0.68 -13.68
CA ALA A 9 -7.63 1.77 -13.30
C ALA A 9 -6.71 1.37 -12.13
N VAL A 10 -7.24 0.67 -11.12
CA VAL A 10 -6.48 0.15 -9.97
C VAL A 10 -5.33 -0.75 -10.44
N TRP A 11 -5.62 -1.72 -11.31
CA TRP A 11 -4.60 -2.64 -11.81
C TRP A 11 -3.55 -1.97 -12.71
N GLN A 12 -3.97 -1.03 -13.55
CA GLN A 12 -3.05 -0.24 -14.39
C GLN A 12 -2.09 0.59 -13.56
N ASP A 13 -2.61 1.28 -12.53
CA ASP A 13 -1.79 2.06 -11.61
C ASP A 13 -0.85 1.16 -10.80
N LEU A 14 -1.33 0.02 -10.30
CA LEU A 14 -0.49 -0.93 -9.57
C LEU A 14 0.68 -1.42 -10.44
N ALA A 15 0.42 -1.77 -11.70
CA ALA A 15 1.47 -2.18 -12.63
C ALA A 15 2.50 -1.07 -12.85
N ALA A 16 2.06 0.19 -12.95
CA ALA A 16 2.96 1.33 -13.06
C ALA A 16 3.80 1.54 -11.78
N ILE A 17 3.19 1.38 -10.60
CA ILE A 17 3.90 1.46 -9.31
C ILE A 17 4.95 0.37 -9.21
N LYS A 18 4.61 -0.89 -9.53
CA LYS A 18 5.53 -2.04 -9.48
C LYS A 18 6.71 -1.92 -10.44
N LYS A 19 6.51 -1.33 -11.63
CA LYS A 19 7.57 -1.14 -12.64
C LYS A 19 8.47 0.08 -12.36
N ALA A 20 8.03 1.01 -11.54
CA ALA A 20 8.81 2.19 -11.19
C ALA A 20 9.85 1.87 -10.11
N SER A 21 10.83 2.75 -9.90
CA SER A 21 11.76 2.70 -8.77
C SER A 21 11.12 3.01 -7.40
N THR A 22 9.80 3.21 -7.36
CA THR A 22 9.07 3.62 -6.15
C THR A 22 9.14 2.56 -5.05
N PRO A 23 8.89 1.26 -5.30
CA PRO A 23 8.97 0.24 -4.25
C PRO A 23 10.36 0.16 -3.61
N ASP A 24 11.43 0.18 -4.41
CA ASP A 24 12.80 0.10 -3.90
C ASP A 24 13.15 1.34 -3.05
N ARG A 25 12.81 2.53 -3.54
CA ARG A 25 13.02 3.78 -2.80
C ARG A 25 12.31 3.75 -1.44
N LEU A 26 11.04 3.35 -1.41
CA LEU A 26 10.24 3.30 -0.18
C LEU A 26 10.77 2.24 0.80
N GLN A 27 11.20 1.07 0.31
CA GLN A 27 11.83 0.04 1.14
C GLN A 27 13.13 0.53 1.78
N GLN A 28 13.97 1.26 1.03
CA GLN A 28 15.20 1.84 1.58
C GLN A 28 14.91 2.93 2.61
N GLU A 29 13.92 3.80 2.36
CA GLU A 29 13.46 4.81 3.32
C GLU A 29 12.96 4.17 4.62
N TYR A 30 12.11 3.15 4.51
CA TYR A 30 11.61 2.38 5.65
C TYR A 30 12.75 1.72 6.44
N ASN A 31 13.71 1.10 5.76
CA ASN A 31 14.87 0.47 6.40
C ASN A 31 15.72 1.50 7.15
N LYS A 32 15.95 2.67 6.54
CA LYS A 32 16.67 3.79 7.16
C LYS A 32 15.93 4.32 8.40
N GLU A 33 14.61 4.46 8.33
CA GLU A 33 13.77 4.86 9.47
C GLU A 33 13.86 3.86 10.63
N ARG A 34 13.73 2.55 10.37
CA ARG A 34 13.88 1.51 11.40
C ARG A 34 15.21 1.60 12.11
N ARG A 35 16.31 1.74 11.35
CA ARG A 35 17.68 1.88 11.89
C ARG A 35 17.80 3.13 12.76
N LYS A 36 17.32 4.28 12.27
CA LYS A 36 17.33 5.55 13.02
C LYS A 36 16.58 5.45 14.34
N LYS A 37 15.44 4.76 14.35
CA LYS A 37 14.60 4.55 15.53
C LYS A 37 15.03 3.38 16.41
N LYS A 38 16.10 2.66 16.03
CA LYS A 38 16.58 1.45 16.73
C LYS A 38 15.46 0.44 17.00
N VAL A 39 14.57 0.24 16.02
CA VAL A 39 13.46 -0.70 16.16
C VAL A 39 14.02 -2.13 16.29
N PRO A 40 13.70 -2.86 17.37
CA PRO A 40 14.19 -4.24 17.58
C PRO A 40 13.84 -5.15 16.38
N VAL A 41 14.68 -6.13 16.07
CA VAL A 41 14.56 -6.92 14.82
C VAL A 41 13.31 -7.78 14.77
N GLU A 42 12.82 -8.20 15.94
CA GLU A 42 11.62 -8.99 16.16
C GLU A 42 10.34 -8.14 16.15
N SER A 43 10.47 -6.86 16.47
CA SER A 43 9.34 -5.94 16.62
C SER A 43 8.70 -5.56 15.28
N THR A 44 7.38 -5.50 15.29
CA THR A 44 6.58 -4.90 14.20
C THR A 44 6.76 -3.39 14.20
N TYR A 45 7.00 -2.83 13.01
CA TYR A 45 6.98 -1.39 12.78
C TYR A 45 6.31 -1.17 11.43
N GLN A 46 5.12 -0.58 11.44
CA GLN A 46 4.39 -0.30 10.21
C GLN A 46 4.55 1.17 9.85
N ARG A 47 4.78 1.44 8.56
CA ARG A 47 4.83 2.79 8.02
C ARG A 47 3.96 2.91 6.78
N CYS A 48 3.24 4.03 6.68
CA CYS A 48 2.43 4.37 5.52
C CYS A 48 3.13 5.47 4.71
N TYR A 49 3.22 5.27 3.41
CA TYR A 49 3.77 6.20 2.44
C TYR A 49 2.67 6.59 1.44
N PRO A 50 2.08 7.78 1.58
CA PRO A 50 1.18 8.32 0.57
C PRO A 50 1.96 8.61 -0.72
N ILE A 51 1.46 8.14 -1.86
CA ILE A 51 1.98 8.46 -3.19
C ILE A 51 0.84 8.85 -4.11
N ARG A 52 1.16 9.62 -5.15
CA ARG A 52 0.21 10.00 -6.20
C ARG A 52 0.70 9.46 -7.53
N THR A 53 -0.14 8.72 -8.23
CA THR A 53 0.21 8.17 -9.55
C THR A 53 0.09 9.23 -10.64
N LYS A 54 0.60 8.92 -11.85
CA LYS A 54 0.43 9.79 -13.03
C LYS A 54 -1.05 10.00 -13.38
N ALA A 55 -1.89 9.00 -13.11
CA ALA A 55 -3.35 9.09 -13.22
C ALA A 55 -4.00 9.93 -12.11
N LYS A 56 -3.21 10.58 -11.26
CA LYS A 56 -3.64 11.45 -10.15
C LYS A 56 -4.41 10.73 -9.02
N ASN A 57 -4.44 9.39 -9.02
CA ASN A 57 -5.00 8.60 -7.94
C ASN A 57 -4.09 8.64 -6.70
N ASN A 58 -4.71 8.70 -5.52
CA ASN A 58 -4.00 8.71 -4.25
C ASN A 58 -3.87 7.28 -3.72
N TRP A 59 -2.64 6.81 -3.64
CA TRP A 59 -2.31 5.49 -3.11
C TRP A 59 -1.65 5.63 -1.74
N LEU A 60 -1.92 4.67 -0.88
CA LEU A 60 -1.25 4.47 0.40
C LEU A 60 -0.46 3.18 0.30
N ILE A 61 0.86 3.28 0.49
CA ILE A 61 1.75 2.13 0.49
C ILE A 61 2.13 1.83 1.94
N PHE A 62 1.68 0.70 2.47
CA PHE A 62 2.06 0.25 3.80
C PHE A 62 3.24 -0.71 3.70
N LEU A 63 4.31 -0.39 4.43
CA LEU A 63 5.49 -1.23 4.62
C LEU A 63 5.59 -1.68 6.07
N LEU A 64 5.86 -2.96 6.27
CA LEU A 64 6.13 -3.57 7.56
C LEU A 64 7.01 -4.80 7.39
N LYS A 65 7.66 -5.24 8.48
CA LYS A 65 8.28 -6.56 8.55
C LYS A 65 7.23 -7.63 8.21
N THR A 66 7.55 -8.53 7.28
CA THR A 66 6.67 -9.64 6.91
C THR A 66 6.31 -10.45 8.16
N PRO A 67 5.01 -10.71 8.44
CA PRO A 67 4.59 -11.32 9.70
C PRO A 67 5.22 -12.68 10.00
N ILE A 68 5.48 -13.49 8.96
CA ILE A 68 6.10 -14.82 9.10
C ILE A 68 7.61 -14.76 9.41
N VAL A 69 8.25 -13.61 9.18
CA VAL A 69 9.69 -13.45 9.44
C VAL A 69 9.88 -13.11 10.91
N GLN A 70 10.60 -13.96 11.64
CA GLN A 70 10.88 -13.72 13.06
C GLN A 70 11.78 -12.50 13.24
N ASN A 71 12.94 -12.48 12.58
CA ASN A 71 13.95 -11.43 12.72
C ASN A 71 14.11 -10.66 11.41
N TYR A 72 13.93 -9.34 11.44
CA TYR A 72 14.13 -8.45 10.30
C TYR A 72 15.62 -8.31 9.94
N ARG A 73 16.01 -8.69 8.72
CA ARG A 73 17.39 -8.65 8.22
C ARG A 73 17.62 -7.54 7.20
N GLY A 74 16.57 -7.03 6.56
CA GLY A 74 16.69 -6.00 5.54
C GLY A 74 15.45 -5.89 4.67
N THR A 75 15.61 -5.28 3.49
CA THR A 75 14.48 -4.95 2.61
C THR A 75 13.72 -6.17 2.10
N ASN A 76 14.39 -7.32 1.94
CA ASN A 76 13.76 -8.57 1.52
C ASN A 76 12.74 -9.11 2.54
N ASP A 77 12.81 -8.67 3.80
CA ASP A 77 11.86 -9.06 4.85
C ASP A 77 10.72 -8.02 5.00
N ILE A 78 10.53 -7.13 4.02
CA ILE A 78 9.46 -6.13 4.00
C ILE A 78 8.29 -6.64 3.17
N SER A 79 7.09 -6.61 3.75
CA SER A 79 5.85 -6.76 2.99
C SER A 79 5.39 -5.41 2.44
N PHE A 80 4.93 -5.42 1.19
CA PHE A 80 4.47 -4.24 0.46
C PHE A 80 2.95 -4.33 0.24
N TYR A 81 2.18 -3.49 0.93
CA TYR A 81 0.72 -3.48 0.82
C TYR A 81 0.22 -2.16 0.22
N PRO A 82 -0.04 -2.13 -1.10
CA PRO A 82 -0.59 -0.97 -1.77
C PRO A 82 -2.12 -0.93 -1.60
N VAL A 83 -2.65 0.25 -1.32
CA VAL A 83 -4.08 0.49 -1.16
C VAL A 83 -4.44 1.80 -1.87
N VAL A 84 -5.58 1.83 -2.55
CA VAL A 84 -6.12 3.05 -3.17
C VAL A 84 -7.54 3.26 -2.69
N TYR A 85 -7.94 4.52 -2.52
CA TYR A 85 -9.27 4.86 -2.07
C TYR A 85 -9.90 5.91 -2.98
N TYR A 86 -11.22 5.85 -3.09
CA TYR A 86 -12.03 6.78 -3.85
C TYR A 86 -13.18 7.27 -2.96
N PHE A 87 -13.36 8.59 -2.91
CA PHE A 87 -14.52 9.18 -2.25
C PHE A 87 -15.71 9.20 -3.20
N GLY A 88 -16.87 8.82 -2.68
CA GLY A 88 -18.16 8.94 -3.34
C GLY A 88 -19.14 9.75 -2.50
N PRO A 89 -20.35 10.03 -3.02
CA PRO A 89 -21.33 10.88 -2.32
C PRO A 89 -21.78 10.34 -0.95
N LYS A 90 -21.73 9.00 -0.75
CA LYS A 90 -22.22 8.32 0.46
C LYS A 90 -21.10 7.77 1.36
N GLY A 91 -19.84 8.08 1.06
CA GLY A 91 -18.70 7.57 1.80
C GLY A 91 -17.46 7.33 0.94
N PHE A 92 -16.75 6.24 1.18
CA PHE A 92 -15.52 5.91 0.46
C PHE A 92 -15.43 4.41 0.14
N THR A 93 -14.75 4.11 -0.95
CA THR A 93 -14.41 2.74 -1.34
C THR A 93 -12.90 2.60 -1.35
N VAL A 94 -12.41 1.55 -0.68
CA VAL A 94 -10.99 1.19 -0.62
C VAL A 94 -10.79 -0.08 -1.44
N PHE A 95 -9.81 -0.04 -2.32
CA PHE A 95 -9.33 -1.17 -3.09
C PHE A 95 -7.95 -1.58 -2.58
N LYS A 96 -7.84 -2.83 -2.15
CA LYS A 96 -6.58 -3.46 -1.76
C LYS A 96 -6.32 -4.61 -2.74
N PRO A 97 -5.52 -4.40 -3.79
CA PRO A 97 -5.07 -5.50 -4.63
C PRO A 97 -4.15 -6.41 -3.81
N ASP A 98 -4.34 -7.72 -3.96
CA ASP A 98 -3.33 -8.67 -3.56
C ASP A 98 -2.12 -8.52 -4.51
N THR A 99 -0.92 -8.46 -3.97
CA THR A 99 0.28 -8.33 -4.81
C THR A 99 0.76 -9.65 -5.36
N ASP A 100 0.32 -10.76 -4.75
CA ASP A 100 0.77 -12.12 -5.02
C ASP A 100 -0.28 -12.96 -5.74
N SER A 101 -1.50 -12.43 -5.89
CA SER A 101 -2.60 -13.02 -6.66
C SER A 101 -3.35 -11.96 -7.46
N ASP A 102 -4.23 -12.39 -8.37
CA ASP A 102 -5.10 -11.47 -9.13
C ASP A 102 -6.38 -11.08 -8.34
N MET A 103 -6.39 -11.27 -7.02
CA MET A 103 -7.53 -10.90 -6.18
C MET A 103 -7.52 -9.41 -5.85
N LEU A 104 -8.71 -8.80 -5.89
CA LEU A 104 -8.95 -7.42 -5.49
C LEU A 104 -9.94 -7.38 -4.33
N PHE A 105 -9.47 -6.98 -3.15
CA PHE A 105 -10.35 -6.80 -2.00
C PHE A 105 -10.95 -5.39 -2.03
N VAL A 106 -12.26 -5.31 -1.81
CA VAL A 106 -13.02 -4.05 -1.84
C VAL A 106 -13.70 -3.85 -0.49
N TYR A 107 -13.44 -2.69 0.11
CA TYR A 107 -14.04 -2.30 1.39
C TYR A 107 -14.83 -1.01 1.19
N ASN A 108 -16.10 -0.99 1.56
CA ASN A 108 -16.94 0.20 1.49
C ASN A 108 -17.16 0.75 2.89
N GLY A 109 -16.80 2.01 3.08
CA GLY A 109 -17.10 2.76 4.29
C GLY A 109 -18.22 3.76 4.02
N HIS A 110 -19.31 3.66 4.77
CA HIS A 110 -20.35 4.68 4.76
C HIS A 110 -20.00 5.79 5.74
N VAL A 111 -20.03 7.04 5.26
CA VAL A 111 -19.85 8.20 6.12
C VAL A 111 -21.23 8.81 6.31
N PHE A 112 -21.83 8.57 7.48
CA PHE A 112 -23.06 9.26 7.85
C PHE A 112 -22.69 10.70 8.21
N THR A 113 -23.23 11.66 7.47
CA THR A 113 -23.24 13.06 7.88
C THR A 113 -23.96 13.15 9.23
N ARG A 114 -23.27 13.65 10.26
CA ARG A 114 -23.89 13.99 11.54
C ARG A 114 -24.80 15.21 11.36
#